data_AF-A0A6G4X424-F1
#
_entry.id   AF-A0A6G4X424-F1
#
_cell.length_a   1.000
_cell.length_b   1.000
_cell.length_c   1.000
_cell.angle_alpha   90.00
_cell.angle_beta   90.00
_cell.angle_gamma   90.00
#
_symmetry.space_group_name_H-M   'P 1'
#
loop_
_entity.id
_entity.type
_entity.pdbx_description
1 polymer ?
#
loop_
_entity_poly.entity_id
_entity_poly.type
_entity_poly.pdbx_seq_one_letter_code
_entity_poly.pdbx_strand_id
1 'polypeptide(L)'
;MTDTPSAPPPTPGPPPAMTLRSDPRYAEIASARLGCMAAQLPRTLARAARLGWAADRAALLRMLTAQVLVAVASAVALSATARAFTHLLREGADLAVRIQAALPALIVVATATAVRAWADNDAQSTAARLAPKVVRAADTATLAATTRAEFAAYDVPGFETGLEASDKGAAATQDLITDSQALTSALAQLAAATAVVTTLHPLLLPLLLCAVTPRGLAAVSAARIEHQAAYRTLSDERLRSVLRSYATDRKHAAEVRASTMAAFLLRQYGQVSDRIETETSRAVRQSSRVRLLGAAGSGLGLALAWAALAALAATGHVDLAIAGTAVIALRTSTAALSSLVTIAARLFRTSLYLQDWQAFLDQARRYEARRGGQPVPPDGPERIRVSEVSFTYPGADRPALDGVSLDLHRGETVALVGENGSGKTTLATLLTGLLLPTSGSIAWDGIDLARADPDSLWACVGMVPQTFTRWPMAARENITLGQPRSHDDDLIHAAARAAGADTTLASLPTG
;
A
#
# COMPACT_ATOMS: atom_id res chain seq x y z
N MET A 1 -15.15 -63.59 36.24
CA MET A 1 -14.32 -62.49 35.71
C MET A 1 -15.28 -61.46 35.13
N THR A 2 -15.48 -60.37 35.86
CA THR A 2 -16.26 -59.21 35.42
C THR A 2 -15.35 -58.34 34.56
N ASP A 3 -15.58 -58.36 33.24
CA ASP A 3 -14.92 -57.45 32.30
C ASP A 3 -15.36 -56.02 32.64
N THR A 4 -14.42 -55.25 33.18
CA THR A 4 -14.59 -53.82 33.39
C THR A 4 -14.37 -53.15 32.04
N PRO A 5 -15.31 -52.34 31.52
CA PRO A 5 -15.12 -51.66 30.25
C PRO A 5 -13.90 -50.75 30.35
N SER A 6 -12.88 -51.02 29.53
CA SER A 6 -11.67 -50.21 29.37
C SER A 6 -12.06 -48.75 29.13
N ALA A 7 -11.46 -47.83 29.89
CA ALA A 7 -11.72 -46.40 29.75
C ALA A 7 -11.53 -45.94 28.30
N PRO A 8 -12.42 -45.09 27.75
CA PRO A 8 -12.27 -44.58 26.40
C PRO A 8 -10.90 -43.90 26.25
N PRO A 9 -10.21 -44.09 25.10
CA PRO A 9 -8.91 -43.48 24.87
C PRO A 9 -9.03 -41.95 25.05
N PRO A 10 -8.01 -41.29 25.63
CA PRO A 10 -8.03 -39.85 25.81
C PRO A 10 -8.27 -39.18 24.46
N THR A 11 -9.22 -38.25 24.43
CA THR A 11 -9.48 -37.46 23.24
C THR A 11 -8.18 -36.74 22.85
N PRO A 12 -7.70 -36.87 21.60
CA PRO A 12 -6.51 -36.16 21.17
C PRO A 12 -6.72 -34.66 21.40
N GLY A 13 -5.71 -34.03 22.01
CA GLY A 13 -5.73 -32.60 22.29
C GLY A 13 -5.94 -31.78 21.00
N PRO A 14 -6.40 -30.53 21.11
CA PRO A 14 -6.54 -29.68 19.95
C PRO A 14 -5.20 -29.57 19.20
N PRO A 15 -5.23 -29.54 17.85
CA PRO A 15 -4.00 -29.41 17.07
C PRO A 15 -3.28 -28.09 17.44
N PRO A 16 -1.94 -28.08 17.37
CA PRO A 16 -1.16 -26.88 17.69
C PRO A 16 -1.58 -25.69 16.82
N ALA A 17 -1.48 -24.49 17.38
CA ALA A 17 -1.77 -23.27 16.65
C ALA A 17 -0.78 -23.09 15.50
N MET A 18 -1.30 -22.86 14.28
CA MET A 18 -0.47 -22.56 13.14
C MET A 18 0.26 -21.22 13.33
N THR A 19 1.52 -21.18 12.92
CA THR A 19 2.37 -19.98 12.93
C THR A 19 3.11 -19.88 11.60
N LEU A 20 3.22 -18.66 11.06
CA LEU A 20 4.10 -18.39 9.93
C LEU A 20 5.41 -17.81 10.45
N ARG A 21 6.54 -18.26 9.88
CA ARG A 21 7.86 -17.70 10.17
C ARG A 21 7.89 -16.24 9.72
N SER A 22 8.35 -15.35 10.60
CA SER A 22 8.51 -13.92 10.27
C SER A 22 9.66 -13.72 9.29
N ASP A 23 9.47 -12.82 8.31
CA ASP A 23 10.53 -12.42 7.39
C ASP A 23 11.48 -11.44 8.12
N PRO A 24 12.79 -11.75 8.21
CA PRO A 24 13.77 -10.93 8.92
C PRO A 24 13.90 -9.49 8.39
N ARG A 25 13.51 -9.20 7.14
CA ARG A 25 13.54 -7.83 6.58
C ARG A 25 12.72 -6.83 7.39
N TYR A 26 11.63 -7.29 7.99
CA TYR A 26 10.76 -6.44 8.80
C TYR A 26 11.29 -6.23 10.23
N ALA A 27 12.30 -6.99 10.68
CA ALA A 27 12.92 -6.85 11.99
C ALA A 27 13.76 -5.56 12.11
N GLU A 28 14.51 -5.20 11.06
CA GLU A 28 15.30 -3.96 11.03
C GLU A 28 14.41 -2.72 11.11
N ILE A 29 13.25 -2.79 10.44
CA ILE A 29 12.23 -1.74 10.41
C ILE A 29 11.58 -1.52 11.78
N ALA A 30 11.45 -2.55 12.61
CA ALA A 30 10.92 -2.44 13.97
C ALA A 30 11.86 -1.71 14.95
N SER A 31 13.13 -1.50 14.56
CA SER A 31 14.17 -0.81 15.34
C SER A 31 14.38 0.65 14.94
N ALA A 32 13.66 1.14 13.91
CA ALA A 32 13.84 2.47 13.35
C ALA A 32 13.69 3.58 14.41
N ARG A 33 14.73 4.42 14.53
CA ARG A 33 14.75 5.58 15.43
C ARG A 33 14.05 6.78 14.78
N LEU A 34 13.62 7.75 15.60
CA LEU A 34 13.07 9.05 15.16
C LEU A 34 13.84 9.71 14.02
N GLY A 35 15.17 9.74 14.13
CA GLY A 35 16.03 10.34 13.10
C GLY A 35 15.93 9.63 11.75
N CYS A 36 15.72 8.31 11.75
CA CYS A 36 15.49 7.54 10.53
C CYS A 36 14.13 7.89 9.91
N MET A 37 13.07 7.97 10.72
CA MET A 37 11.74 8.38 10.26
C MET A 37 11.77 9.79 9.65
N ALA A 38 12.39 10.75 10.36
CA ALA A 38 12.52 12.13 9.89
C ALA A 38 13.33 12.24 8.60
N ALA A 39 14.43 11.47 8.46
CA ALA A 39 15.25 11.45 7.24
C ALA A 39 14.51 10.86 6.02
N GLN A 40 13.50 10.02 6.23
CA GLN A 40 12.71 9.43 5.15
C GLN A 40 11.56 10.32 4.66
N LEU A 41 11.01 11.21 5.51
CA LEU A 41 9.87 12.06 5.15
C LEU A 41 10.06 12.85 3.84
N PRO A 42 11.21 13.52 3.58
CA PRO A 42 11.40 14.28 2.35
C PRO A 42 11.31 13.39 1.10
N ARG A 43 11.83 12.15 1.19
CA ARG A 43 11.79 11.18 0.09
C ARG A 43 10.36 10.69 -0.14
N THR A 44 9.62 10.41 0.92
CA THR A 44 8.22 9.98 0.86
C THR A 44 7.32 11.08 0.29
N LEU A 45 7.50 12.33 0.70
CA LEU A 45 6.81 13.49 0.15
C LEU A 45 7.15 13.72 -1.33
N ALA A 46 8.42 13.59 -1.72
CA ALA A 46 8.82 13.69 -3.11
C ALA A 46 8.16 12.60 -3.98
N ARG A 47 8.02 11.37 -3.45
CA ARG A 47 7.29 10.29 -4.13
C ARG A 47 5.80 10.59 -4.25
N ALA A 48 5.16 11.09 -3.18
CA ALA A 48 3.77 11.52 -3.20
C ALA A 48 3.53 12.60 -4.27
N ALA A 49 4.41 13.59 -4.35
CA ALA A 49 4.35 14.65 -5.35
C ALA A 49 4.52 14.10 -6.78
N ARG A 50 5.46 13.18 -7.02
CA ARG A 50 5.66 12.56 -8.34
C ARG A 50 4.45 11.74 -8.78
N LEU A 51 3.91 10.91 -7.88
CA LEU A 51 2.73 10.09 -8.16
C LEU A 51 1.50 10.97 -8.39
N GLY A 52 1.28 11.98 -7.53
CA GLY A 52 0.21 12.95 -7.70
C GLY A 52 0.31 13.73 -9.02
N TRP A 53 1.53 14.13 -9.41
CA TRP A 53 1.78 14.83 -10.67
C TRP A 53 1.53 13.95 -11.89
N ALA A 54 1.90 12.69 -11.83
CA ALA A 54 1.62 11.73 -12.89
C ALA A 54 0.11 11.43 -13.02
N ALA A 55 -0.61 11.40 -11.90
CA ALA A 55 -2.04 11.08 -11.87
C ALA A 55 -2.95 12.26 -12.25
N ASP A 56 -2.73 13.46 -11.68
CA ASP A 56 -3.51 14.67 -11.97
C ASP A 56 -2.76 15.93 -11.52
N ARG A 57 -2.11 16.60 -12.47
CA ARG A 57 -1.32 17.83 -12.24
C ARG A 57 -2.17 18.97 -11.70
N ALA A 58 -3.40 19.13 -12.20
CA ALA A 58 -4.27 20.24 -11.83
C ALA A 58 -4.76 20.09 -10.39
N ALA A 59 -5.15 18.88 -10.00
CA ALA A 59 -5.53 18.59 -8.61
C ALA A 59 -4.35 18.79 -7.65
N LEU A 60 -3.15 18.32 -8.01
CA LEU A 60 -1.96 18.53 -7.19
C LEU A 60 -1.62 20.02 -7.03
N LEU A 61 -1.66 20.80 -8.11
CA LEU A 61 -1.43 22.25 -8.06
C LEU A 61 -2.49 22.96 -7.21
N ARG A 62 -3.78 22.63 -7.38
CA ARG A 62 -4.88 23.16 -6.54
C ARG A 62 -4.62 22.88 -5.06
N MET A 63 -4.29 21.63 -4.72
CA MET A 63 -3.98 21.22 -3.35
C MET A 63 -2.81 22.05 -2.78
N LEU A 64 -1.73 22.22 -3.54
CA LEU A 64 -0.57 23.02 -3.12
C LEU A 64 -0.94 24.51 -2.93
N THR A 65 -1.72 25.10 -3.85
CA THR A 65 -2.19 26.49 -3.71
C THR A 65 -3.09 26.68 -2.49
N ALA A 66 -3.98 25.72 -2.21
CA ALA A 66 -4.82 25.72 -1.03
C ALA A 66 -3.99 25.62 0.25
N GLN A 67 -2.92 24.81 0.27
CA GLN A 67 -2.00 24.73 1.40
C GLN A 67 -1.23 26.03 1.66
N VAL A 68 -0.83 26.75 0.60
CA VAL A 68 -0.25 28.10 0.75
C VAL A 68 -1.27 29.06 1.36
N LEU A 69 -2.53 29.01 0.91
CA LEU A 69 -3.59 29.83 1.47
C LEU A 69 -3.87 29.51 2.95
N VAL A 70 -3.83 28.23 3.35
CA VAL A 70 -3.91 27.81 4.76
C VAL A 70 -2.79 28.45 5.57
N ALA A 71 -1.54 28.41 5.09
CA ALA A 71 -0.40 28.99 5.79
C ALA A 71 -0.55 30.52 5.98
N VAL A 72 -0.89 31.23 4.90
CA VAL A 72 -1.07 32.68 4.91
C VAL A 72 -2.24 33.08 5.81
N ALA A 73 -3.40 32.45 5.66
CA ALA A 73 -4.58 32.74 6.47
C ALA A 73 -4.36 32.45 7.96
N SER A 74 -3.59 31.40 8.29
CA SER A 74 -3.18 31.10 9.68
C SER A 74 -2.31 32.21 10.27
N ALA A 75 -1.32 32.69 9.52
CA ALA A 75 -0.45 33.78 9.95
C ALA A 75 -1.23 35.11 10.12
N VAL A 76 -2.13 35.43 9.18
CA VAL A 76 -3.00 36.62 9.25
C VAL A 76 -3.93 36.54 10.46
N ALA A 77 -4.60 35.39 10.68
CA ALA A 77 -5.49 35.21 11.83
C ALA A 77 -4.75 35.41 13.16
N LEU A 78 -3.54 34.85 13.28
CA LEU A 78 -2.76 34.94 14.52
C LEU A 78 -2.22 36.37 14.75
N SER A 79 -1.77 37.07 13.69
CA SER A 79 -1.36 38.48 13.77
C SER A 79 -2.52 39.42 14.08
N ALA A 80 -3.69 39.23 13.46
CA ALA A 80 -4.88 40.01 13.72
C ALA A 80 -5.41 39.79 15.14
N THR A 81 -5.27 38.58 15.68
CA THR A 81 -5.59 38.27 17.08
C THR A 81 -4.71 39.10 18.02
N ALA A 82 -3.41 39.22 17.72
CA ALA A 82 -2.50 40.07 18.49
C ALA A 82 -2.95 41.54 18.52
N ARG A 83 -3.29 42.09 17.34
CA ARG A 83 -3.80 43.47 17.22
C ARG A 83 -5.12 43.68 17.96
N ALA A 84 -6.05 42.73 17.88
CA ALA A 84 -7.32 42.79 18.60
C ALA A 84 -7.09 42.86 20.11
N PHE A 85 -6.16 42.06 20.66
CA PHE A 85 -5.81 42.14 22.07
C PHE A 85 -5.21 43.49 22.47
N THR A 86 -4.35 44.10 21.65
CA THR A 86 -3.77 45.43 21.94
C THR A 86 -4.85 46.51 22.07
N HIS A 87 -5.89 46.48 21.22
CA HIS A 87 -7.01 47.43 21.34
C HIS A 87 -7.94 47.09 22.51
N LEU A 88 -8.23 45.79 22.71
CA LEU A 88 -9.12 45.35 23.78
C LEU A 88 -8.53 45.54 25.17
N LEU A 89 -7.21 45.53 25.35
CA LEU A 89 -6.57 45.62 26.67
C LEU A 89 -5.95 46.99 26.95
N ARG A 90 -6.15 47.97 26.07
CA ARG A 90 -5.70 49.35 26.25
C ARG A 90 -6.35 49.97 27.50
N GLU A 91 -5.52 50.48 28.41
CA GLU A 91 -5.96 51.16 29.63
C GLU A 91 -6.55 52.56 29.34
N GLY A 92 -7.51 53.00 30.17
CA GLY A 92 -8.03 54.38 30.19
C GLY A 92 -9.17 54.70 29.23
N ALA A 93 -9.64 53.77 28.39
CA ALA A 93 -10.78 53.97 27.50
C ALA A 93 -12.02 53.17 27.94
N ASP A 94 -13.20 53.74 27.70
CA ASP A 94 -14.48 53.06 27.93
C ASP A 94 -14.57 51.74 27.14
N LEU A 95 -15.24 50.74 27.72
CA LEU A 95 -15.34 49.40 27.14
C LEU A 95 -15.91 49.43 25.71
N ALA A 96 -16.89 50.29 25.46
CA ALA A 96 -17.49 50.47 24.14
C ALA A 96 -16.49 50.95 23.08
N VAL A 97 -15.60 51.88 23.45
CA VAL A 97 -14.56 52.43 22.56
C VAL A 97 -13.49 51.38 22.26
N ARG A 98 -13.11 50.58 23.26
CA ARG A 98 -12.16 49.46 23.09
C ARG A 98 -12.69 48.39 22.14
N ILE A 99 -13.96 48.02 22.27
CA ILE A 99 -14.62 47.07 21.38
C ILE A 99 -14.71 47.63 19.96
N GLN A 100 -15.11 48.89 19.79
CA GLN A 100 -15.16 49.53 18.47
C GLN A 100 -13.79 49.61 17.79
N ALA A 101 -12.73 49.92 18.55
CA ALA A 101 -11.36 49.95 18.04
C ALA A 101 -10.82 48.54 17.68
N ALA A 102 -11.26 47.49 18.38
CA ALA A 102 -10.88 46.12 18.10
C ALA A 102 -11.69 45.46 16.98
N LEU A 103 -12.88 45.99 16.65
CA LEU A 103 -13.81 45.41 15.68
C LEU A 103 -13.16 45.11 14.32
N PRO A 104 -12.35 45.99 13.70
CA PRO A 104 -11.69 45.67 12.43
C PRO A 104 -10.74 44.48 12.53
N ALA A 105 -9.98 44.38 13.63
CA ALA A 105 -9.07 43.26 13.86
C ALA A 105 -9.83 41.94 14.09
N LEU A 106 -10.95 41.98 14.82
CA LEU A 106 -11.83 40.82 15.02
C LEU A 106 -12.49 40.35 13.71
N ILE A 107 -12.89 41.28 12.84
CA ILE A 107 -13.39 40.95 11.50
C ILE A 107 -12.29 40.23 10.70
N VAL A 108 -11.05 40.72 10.73
CA VAL A 108 -9.92 40.06 10.05
C VAL A 108 -9.64 38.66 10.64
N VAL A 109 -9.75 38.48 11.97
CA VAL A 109 -9.60 37.14 12.58
C VAL A 109 -10.69 36.20 12.08
N ALA A 110 -11.95 36.64 12.06
CA ALA A 110 -13.08 35.84 11.61
C ALA A 110 -12.94 35.46 10.13
N THR A 111 -12.65 36.43 9.26
CA THR A 111 -12.48 36.18 7.82
C THR A 111 -11.26 35.31 7.53
N ALA A 112 -10.12 35.56 8.16
CA ALA A 112 -8.92 34.73 7.98
C ALA A 112 -9.13 33.30 8.47
N THR A 113 -9.84 33.11 9.59
CA THR A 113 -10.18 31.77 10.10
C THR A 113 -11.14 31.03 9.17
N ALA A 114 -12.13 31.73 8.61
CA ALA A 114 -13.06 31.16 7.62
C ALA A 114 -12.34 30.78 6.32
N VAL A 115 -11.47 31.66 5.79
CA VAL A 115 -10.65 31.40 4.60
C VAL A 115 -9.72 30.21 4.84
N ARG A 116 -9.08 30.14 6.01
CA ARG A 116 -8.24 29.00 6.40
C ARG A 116 -9.02 27.70 6.42
N ALA A 117 -10.19 27.68 7.06
CA ALA A 117 -11.03 26.48 7.15
C ALA A 117 -11.53 26.03 5.77
N TRP A 118 -11.93 26.98 4.92
CA TRP A 118 -12.31 26.70 3.53
C TRP A 118 -11.14 26.12 2.73
N ALA A 119 -9.96 26.73 2.82
CA ALA A 119 -8.76 26.29 2.10
C ALA A 119 -8.27 24.91 2.55
N ASP A 120 -8.32 24.63 3.86
CA ASP A 120 -7.93 23.32 4.39
C ASP A 120 -8.91 22.23 3.95
N ASN A 121 -10.22 22.53 3.96
CA ASN A 121 -11.24 21.62 3.43
C ASN A 121 -11.13 21.43 1.91
N ASP A 122 -10.81 22.49 1.15
CA ASP A 122 -10.55 22.39 -0.29
C ASP A 122 -9.34 21.48 -0.57
N ALA A 123 -8.24 21.67 0.17
CA ALA A 123 -7.06 20.84 0.07
C ALA A 123 -7.35 19.38 0.43
N GLN A 124 -8.08 19.13 1.53
CA GLN A 124 -8.46 17.78 1.96
C GLN A 124 -9.37 17.10 0.94
N SER A 125 -10.36 17.82 0.40
CA SER A 125 -11.28 17.28 -0.61
C SER A 125 -10.56 17.01 -1.94
N THR A 126 -9.60 17.86 -2.31
CA THR A 126 -8.77 17.67 -3.51
C THR A 126 -7.85 16.47 -3.32
N ALA A 127 -7.21 16.33 -2.15
CA ALA A 127 -6.41 15.16 -1.80
C ALA A 127 -7.24 13.87 -1.85
N ALA A 128 -8.47 13.88 -1.31
CA ALA A 128 -9.38 12.74 -1.34
C ALA A 128 -9.82 12.33 -2.75
N ARG A 129 -9.90 13.27 -3.71
CA ARG A 129 -10.18 12.98 -5.13
C ARG A 129 -8.94 12.54 -5.90
N LEU A 130 -7.76 13.04 -5.51
CA LEU A 130 -6.48 12.68 -6.12
C LEU A 130 -6.03 11.28 -5.71
N ALA A 131 -6.22 10.92 -4.45
CA ALA A 131 -5.80 9.64 -3.88
C ALA A 131 -6.25 8.40 -4.70
N PRO A 132 -7.55 8.22 -5.08
CA PRO A 132 -7.96 7.07 -5.90
C PRO A 132 -7.35 7.08 -7.31
N LYS A 133 -7.03 8.26 -7.87
CA LYS A 133 -6.33 8.34 -9.17
C LYS A 133 -4.89 7.83 -9.06
N VAL A 134 -4.23 8.13 -7.94
CA VAL A 134 -2.89 7.64 -7.62
C VAL A 134 -2.89 6.13 -7.38
N VAL A 135 -3.85 5.61 -6.62
CA VAL A 135 -4.04 4.16 -6.42
C VAL A 135 -4.21 3.46 -7.75
N ARG A 136 -5.13 3.94 -8.60
CA ARG A 136 -5.33 3.35 -9.94
C ARG A 136 -4.05 3.34 -10.76
N ALA A 137 -3.26 4.41 -10.72
CA ALA A 137 -1.99 4.46 -11.43
C ALA A 137 -0.97 3.46 -10.87
N ALA A 138 -0.93 3.28 -9.55
CA ALA A 138 -0.08 2.29 -8.89
C ALA A 138 -0.50 0.85 -9.23
N ASP A 139 -1.80 0.54 -9.15
CA ASP A 139 -2.37 -0.77 -9.51
C ASP A 139 -2.12 -1.09 -10.98
N THR A 140 -2.33 -0.12 -11.88
CA THR A 140 -2.08 -0.32 -13.32
C THR A 140 -0.60 -0.61 -13.59
N ALA A 141 0.31 0.00 -12.83
CA ALA A 141 1.74 -0.30 -12.95
C ALA A 141 2.07 -1.71 -12.46
N THR A 142 1.45 -2.18 -11.38
CA THR A 142 1.57 -3.57 -10.91
C THR A 142 1.05 -4.55 -11.95
N LEU A 143 -0.17 -4.32 -12.48
CA LEU A 143 -0.77 -5.14 -13.53
C LEU A 143 0.09 -5.18 -14.79
N ALA A 144 0.58 -4.02 -15.26
CA ALA A 144 1.44 -3.98 -16.43
C ALA A 144 2.77 -4.73 -16.21
N ALA A 145 3.33 -4.64 -15.00
CA ALA A 145 4.57 -5.34 -14.67
C ALA A 145 4.37 -6.86 -14.57
N THR A 146 3.24 -7.35 -14.04
CA THR A 146 2.94 -8.78 -13.95
C THR A 146 2.60 -9.38 -15.31
N THR A 147 1.80 -8.69 -16.12
CA THR A 147 1.42 -9.18 -17.46
C THR A 147 2.60 -9.23 -18.44
N ARG A 148 3.65 -8.43 -18.19
CA ARG A 148 4.88 -8.44 -18.98
C ARG A 148 5.97 -9.34 -18.42
N ALA A 149 5.80 -9.87 -17.21
CA ALA A 149 6.76 -10.79 -16.64
C ALA A 149 6.70 -12.13 -17.37
N GLU A 150 7.85 -12.76 -17.57
CA GLU A 150 7.99 -14.11 -18.06
C GLU A 150 7.20 -15.08 -17.18
N PHE A 151 6.60 -16.11 -17.79
CA PHE A 151 5.83 -17.10 -17.04
C PHE A 151 6.67 -17.80 -15.96
N ALA A 152 7.97 -18.03 -16.25
CA ALA A 152 8.94 -18.57 -15.29
C ALA A 152 9.12 -17.73 -14.01
N ALA A 153 8.75 -16.45 -14.03
CA ALA A 153 8.85 -15.58 -12.85
C ALA A 153 7.97 -16.08 -11.70
N TYR A 154 6.83 -16.70 -12.00
CA TYR A 154 5.91 -17.24 -11.01
C TYR A 154 6.49 -18.46 -10.26
N ASP A 155 7.45 -19.17 -10.84
CA ASP A 155 8.15 -20.28 -10.19
C ASP A 155 9.32 -19.79 -9.32
N VAL A 156 9.68 -18.50 -9.36
CA VAL A 156 10.75 -17.94 -8.56
C VAL A 156 10.29 -17.77 -7.11
N PRO A 157 11.03 -18.31 -6.11
CA PRO A 157 10.68 -18.16 -4.71
C PRO A 157 10.46 -16.69 -4.31
N GLY A 158 9.28 -16.40 -3.76
CA GLY A 158 8.90 -15.09 -3.26
C GLY A 158 8.37 -14.10 -4.31
N PHE A 159 8.27 -14.47 -5.59
CA PHE A 159 7.65 -13.60 -6.60
C PHE A 159 6.16 -13.37 -6.30
N GLU A 160 5.39 -14.44 -6.05
CA GLU A 160 3.96 -14.35 -5.69
C GLU A 160 3.75 -13.61 -4.37
N THR A 161 4.58 -13.88 -3.36
CA THR A 161 4.55 -13.13 -2.09
C THR A 161 4.88 -11.64 -2.29
N GLY A 162 5.80 -11.32 -3.21
CA GLY A 162 6.12 -9.97 -3.61
C GLY A 162 4.94 -9.27 -4.29
N LEU A 163 4.23 -9.98 -5.18
CA LEU A 163 3.01 -9.50 -5.83
C LEU A 163 1.92 -9.19 -4.80
N GLU A 164 1.63 -10.11 -3.88
CA GLU A 164 0.67 -9.90 -2.79
C GLU A 164 1.04 -8.70 -1.90
N ALA A 165 2.34 -8.52 -1.61
CA ALA A 165 2.82 -7.37 -0.84
C ALA A 165 2.67 -6.06 -1.64
N SER A 166 2.87 -6.12 -2.96
CA SER A 166 2.73 -4.97 -3.86
C SER A 166 1.29 -4.47 -3.95
N ASP A 167 0.29 -5.34 -3.89
CA ASP A 167 -1.13 -4.96 -3.89
C ASP A 167 -1.47 -4.11 -2.65
N LYS A 168 -0.97 -4.52 -1.49
CA LYS A 168 -1.09 -3.71 -0.25
C LYS A 168 -0.34 -2.39 -0.37
N GLY A 169 0.82 -2.40 -1.03
CA GLY A 169 1.61 -1.21 -1.29
C GLY A 169 0.95 -0.21 -2.23
N ALA A 170 0.31 -0.69 -3.29
CA ALA A 170 -0.46 0.13 -4.21
C ALA A 170 -1.69 0.74 -3.52
N ALA A 171 -2.43 -0.04 -2.72
CA ALA A 171 -3.53 0.47 -1.90
C ALA A 171 -3.07 1.54 -0.88
N ALA A 172 -1.90 1.35 -0.26
CA ALA A 172 -1.33 2.31 0.69
C ALA A 172 -0.97 3.67 0.06
N THR A 173 -0.88 3.77 -1.26
CA THR A 173 -0.69 5.08 -1.94
C THR A 173 -1.88 6.03 -1.75
N GLN A 174 -3.06 5.50 -1.39
CA GLN A 174 -4.20 6.32 -0.98
C GLN A 174 -3.87 7.17 0.25
N ASP A 175 -3.38 6.51 1.30
CA ASP A 175 -2.99 7.12 2.57
C ASP A 175 -1.81 8.08 2.37
N LEU A 176 -0.92 7.78 1.41
CA LEU A 176 0.24 8.62 1.12
C LEU A 176 -0.17 10.05 0.75
N ILE A 177 -1.17 10.24 -0.10
CA ILE A 177 -1.60 11.58 -0.56
C ILE A 177 -2.29 12.34 0.57
N THR A 178 -3.21 11.69 1.29
CA THR A 178 -3.97 12.31 2.38
C THR A 178 -3.08 12.64 3.58
N ASP A 179 -2.21 11.73 4.00
CA ASP A 179 -1.27 12.00 5.08
C ASP A 179 -0.20 13.06 4.69
N SER A 180 0.22 13.11 3.42
CA SER A 180 1.14 14.17 2.94
C SER A 180 0.49 15.55 3.00
N GLN A 181 -0.79 15.65 2.65
CA GLN A 181 -1.57 16.89 2.79
C GLN A 181 -1.68 17.30 4.27
N ALA A 182 -2.05 16.36 5.14
CA ALA A 182 -2.16 16.62 6.57
C ALA A 182 -0.82 17.06 7.18
N LEU A 183 0.30 16.43 6.77
CA LEU A 183 1.64 16.80 7.22
C LEU A 183 1.97 18.25 6.82
N THR A 184 1.68 18.62 5.58
CA THR A 184 1.93 19.97 5.05
C THR A 184 1.12 21.02 5.81
N SER A 185 -0.17 20.74 6.08
CA SER A 185 -1.04 21.63 6.86
C SER A 185 -0.54 21.80 8.30
N ALA A 186 -0.13 20.70 8.95
CA ALA A 186 0.39 20.75 10.30
C ALA A 186 1.75 21.48 10.40
N LEU A 187 2.62 21.35 9.39
CA LEU A 187 3.87 22.12 9.30
C LEU A 187 3.61 23.61 9.11
N ALA A 188 2.65 23.98 8.26
CA ALA A 188 2.24 25.36 8.06
C ALA A 188 1.69 25.99 9.35
N GLN A 189 0.87 25.26 10.10
CA GLN A 189 0.34 25.71 11.39
C GLN A 189 1.45 25.89 12.44
N LEU A 190 2.40 24.95 12.49
CA LEU A 190 3.54 25.07 13.41
C LEU A 190 4.41 26.27 13.04
N ALA A 191 4.73 26.45 11.76
CA ALA A 191 5.53 27.59 11.28
C ALA A 191 4.86 28.93 11.60
N ALA A 192 3.55 29.06 11.35
CA ALA A 192 2.79 30.27 11.68
C ALA A 192 2.79 30.55 13.19
N ALA A 193 2.56 29.53 14.02
CA ALA A 193 2.55 29.68 15.47
C ALA A 193 3.94 30.03 16.03
N THR A 194 4.98 29.35 15.57
CA THR A 194 6.37 29.66 15.95
C THR A 194 6.76 31.07 15.52
N ALA A 195 6.45 31.48 14.29
CA ALA A 195 6.76 32.82 13.78
C ALA A 195 6.13 33.93 14.64
N VAL A 196 4.89 33.74 15.09
CA VAL A 196 4.27 34.72 16.00
C VAL A 196 4.94 34.71 17.37
N VAL A 197 5.22 33.55 17.95
CA VAL A 197 5.92 33.47 19.25
C VAL A 197 7.29 34.16 19.19
N THR A 198 8.05 33.99 18.11
CA THR A 198 9.33 34.71 17.93
C THR A 198 9.16 36.21 17.82
N THR A 199 8.16 36.68 17.07
CA THR A 199 7.92 38.14 16.93
C THR A 199 7.45 38.80 18.23
N LEU A 200 6.76 38.04 19.09
CA LEU A 200 6.24 38.56 20.35
C LEU A 200 7.34 38.66 21.41
N HIS A 201 8.04 37.55 21.71
CA HIS A 201 9.14 37.56 22.68
C HIS A 201 10.02 36.29 22.55
N PRO A 202 11.31 36.38 22.21
CA PRO A 202 12.18 35.21 22.00
C PRO A 202 12.29 34.25 23.20
N LEU A 203 12.20 34.76 24.44
CA LEU A 203 12.20 33.94 25.67
C LEU A 203 10.97 33.00 25.81
N LEU A 204 9.95 33.14 24.97
CA LEU A 204 8.80 32.23 24.95
C LEU A 204 9.10 30.94 24.19
N LEU A 205 10.14 30.90 23.35
CA LEU A 205 10.53 29.69 22.63
C LEU A 205 11.01 28.57 23.58
N PRO A 206 11.90 28.81 24.56
CA PRO A 206 12.25 27.79 25.55
C PRO A 206 11.06 27.26 26.34
N LEU A 207 10.13 28.14 26.73
CA LEU A 207 8.91 27.75 27.45
C LEU A 207 8.00 26.88 26.58
N LEU A 208 7.89 27.22 25.29
CA LEU A 208 7.18 26.43 24.30
C LEU A 208 7.83 25.05 24.13
N LEU A 209 9.15 24.98 24.03
CA LEU A 209 9.87 23.70 23.96
C LEU A 209 9.63 22.87 25.23
N CYS A 210 9.66 23.46 26.42
CA CYS A 210 9.34 22.77 27.68
C CYS A 210 7.90 22.22 27.71
N ALA A 211 6.91 22.99 27.27
CA ALA A 211 5.52 22.56 27.24
C ALA A 211 5.27 21.44 26.22
N VAL A 212 6.01 21.45 25.11
CA VAL A 212 5.75 20.61 23.95
C VAL A 212 6.57 19.30 23.97
N THR A 213 7.78 19.31 24.53
CA THR A 213 8.72 18.17 24.52
C THR A 213 8.16 16.88 25.16
N PRO A 214 7.51 16.91 26.35
CA PRO A 214 6.99 15.69 26.96
C PRO A 214 5.95 14.98 26.10
N ARG A 215 5.08 15.76 25.44
CA ARG A 215 4.04 15.24 24.54
C ARG A 215 4.63 14.70 23.25
N GLY A 216 5.63 15.37 22.69
CA GLY A 216 6.37 14.89 21.52
C GLY A 216 7.05 13.55 21.78
N LEU A 217 7.81 13.43 22.88
CA LEU A 217 8.48 12.18 23.26
C LEU A 217 7.49 11.03 23.52
N ALA A 218 6.36 11.32 24.17
CA ALA A 218 5.31 10.35 24.40
C ALA A 218 4.64 9.91 23.10
N ALA A 219 4.33 10.83 22.19
CA ALA A 219 3.74 10.52 20.90
C ALA A 219 4.65 9.60 20.06
N VAL A 220 5.96 9.86 20.08
CA VAL A 220 6.96 9.00 19.43
C VAL A 220 7.04 7.64 20.08
N SER A 221 7.12 7.59 21.41
CA SER A 221 7.24 6.33 22.16
C SER A 221 5.99 5.46 21.95
N ALA A 222 4.82 6.07 21.93
CA ALA A 222 3.55 5.43 21.59
C ALA A 222 3.56 4.88 20.16
N ALA A 223 3.98 5.67 19.18
CA ALA A 223 4.11 5.22 17.79
C ALA A 223 5.07 4.02 17.65
N ARG A 224 6.18 4.02 18.40
CA ARG A 224 7.12 2.89 18.41
C ARG A 224 6.50 1.61 18.96
N ILE A 225 5.72 1.71 20.03
CA ILE A 225 5.00 0.56 20.62
C ILE A 225 4.01 -0.03 19.60
N GLU A 226 3.21 0.83 18.97
CA GLU A 226 2.23 0.43 17.95
C GLU A 226 2.90 -0.22 16.74
N HIS A 227 4.01 0.35 16.27
CA HIS A 227 4.78 -0.19 15.16
C HIS A 227 5.39 -1.56 15.46
N GLN A 228 5.96 -1.74 16.65
CA GLN A 228 6.49 -3.04 17.08
C GLN A 228 5.40 -4.11 17.18
N ALA A 229 4.20 -3.73 17.62
CA ALA A 229 3.07 -4.64 17.66
C ALA A 229 2.59 -5.03 16.27
N ALA A 230 2.45 -4.05 15.36
CA ALA A 230 2.12 -4.31 13.96
C ALA A 230 3.14 -5.25 13.29
N TYR A 231 4.43 -5.08 13.62
CA TYR A 231 5.46 -5.99 13.15
C TYR A 231 5.29 -7.42 13.68
N ARG A 232 5.01 -7.60 14.98
CA ARG A 232 4.79 -8.92 15.57
C ARG A 232 3.56 -9.63 15.02
N THR A 233 2.55 -8.89 14.60
CA THR A 233 1.31 -9.45 14.07
C THR A 233 1.33 -9.67 12.55
N LEU A 234 2.34 -9.19 11.82
CA LEU A 234 2.40 -9.26 10.35
C LEU A 234 2.29 -10.69 9.81
N SER A 235 3.00 -11.66 10.41
CA SER A 235 2.94 -13.06 9.99
C SER A 235 1.59 -13.70 10.28
N ASP A 236 1.00 -13.40 11.43
CA ASP A 236 -0.33 -13.87 11.81
C ASP A 236 -1.42 -13.23 10.92
N GLU A 237 -1.29 -11.96 10.53
CA GLU A 237 -2.20 -11.33 9.56
C GLU A 237 -2.16 -12.00 8.20
N ARG A 238 -0.95 -12.35 7.71
CA ARG A 238 -0.79 -13.12 6.46
C ARG A 238 -1.45 -14.49 6.59
N LEU A 239 -1.18 -15.23 7.66
CA LEU A 239 -1.79 -16.54 7.90
C LEU A 239 -3.32 -16.45 7.97
N ARG A 240 -3.85 -15.46 8.68
CA ARG A 240 -5.30 -15.20 8.76
C ARG A 240 -5.91 -14.95 7.37
N SER A 241 -5.21 -14.20 6.52
CA SER A 241 -5.63 -13.93 5.14
C SER A 241 -5.65 -15.20 4.29
N VAL A 242 -4.60 -16.02 4.38
CA VAL A 242 -4.49 -17.30 3.66
C VAL A 242 -5.58 -18.27 4.10
N LEU A 243 -5.79 -18.43 5.41
CA LEU A 243 -6.85 -19.28 5.96
C LEU A 243 -8.24 -18.84 5.48
N ARG A 244 -8.49 -17.53 5.45
CA ARG A 244 -9.74 -16.98 4.92
C ARG A 244 -9.89 -17.27 3.43
N SER A 245 -8.84 -17.07 2.64
CA SER A 245 -8.86 -17.33 1.19
C SER A 245 -9.21 -18.78 0.90
N TYR A 246 -8.48 -19.73 1.47
CA TYR A 246 -8.74 -21.17 1.27
C TYR A 246 -10.10 -21.62 1.80
N ALA A 247 -10.58 -21.06 2.92
CA ALA A 247 -11.89 -21.41 3.46
C ALA A 247 -13.07 -20.88 2.62
N THR A 248 -12.86 -19.85 1.79
CA THR A 248 -13.94 -19.17 1.05
C THR A 248 -13.86 -19.34 -0.46
N ASP A 249 -12.71 -19.75 -0.99
CA ASP A 249 -12.51 -19.98 -2.42
C ASP A 249 -13.24 -21.24 -2.92
N ARG A 250 -13.94 -21.09 -4.04
CA ARG A 250 -14.63 -22.18 -4.74
C ARG A 250 -13.69 -23.33 -5.10
N LYS A 251 -12.42 -23.06 -5.43
CA LYS A 251 -11.44 -24.08 -5.82
C LYS A 251 -11.23 -25.15 -4.73
N HIS A 252 -11.28 -24.75 -3.47
CA HIS A 252 -11.01 -25.61 -2.31
C HIS A 252 -12.30 -26.07 -1.59
N ALA A 253 -13.47 -25.50 -1.95
CA ALA A 253 -14.73 -25.72 -1.24
C ALA A 253 -15.18 -27.19 -1.16
N ALA A 254 -14.91 -27.99 -2.20
CA ALA A 254 -15.24 -29.41 -2.21
C ALA A 254 -14.41 -30.19 -1.17
N GLU A 255 -13.10 -29.95 -1.14
CA GLU A 255 -12.19 -30.57 -0.17
C GLU A 255 -12.51 -30.15 1.26
N VAL A 256 -12.74 -28.86 1.50
CA VAL A 256 -13.11 -28.35 2.84
C VAL A 256 -14.35 -29.05 3.39
N ARG A 257 -15.36 -29.31 2.54
CA ARG A 257 -16.61 -29.97 2.94
C ARG A 257 -16.48 -31.49 3.03
N ALA A 258 -15.91 -32.13 2.01
CA ALA A 258 -15.74 -33.58 1.96
C ALA A 258 -14.82 -34.08 3.07
N SER A 259 -13.78 -33.32 3.40
CA SER A 259 -12.82 -33.61 4.48
C SER A 259 -13.27 -33.05 5.84
N THR A 260 -14.46 -32.45 5.94
CA THR A 260 -15.04 -31.90 7.18
C THR A 260 -14.16 -30.86 7.90
N MET A 261 -13.36 -30.10 7.14
CA MET A 261 -12.33 -29.20 7.68
C MET A 261 -12.85 -27.91 8.31
N ALA A 262 -14.15 -27.60 8.18
CA ALA A 262 -14.73 -26.33 8.62
C ALA A 262 -14.40 -26.00 10.09
N ALA A 263 -14.58 -26.96 11.00
CA ALA A 263 -14.29 -26.76 12.43
C ALA A 263 -12.78 -26.55 12.69
N PHE A 264 -11.91 -27.22 11.94
CA PHE A 264 -10.47 -27.03 12.05
C PHE A 264 -10.05 -25.63 11.58
N LEU A 265 -10.49 -25.21 10.40
CA LEU A 265 -10.15 -23.92 9.82
C LEU A 265 -10.67 -22.75 10.67
N LEU A 266 -11.90 -22.84 11.18
CA LEU A 266 -12.47 -21.82 12.07
C LEU A 266 -11.71 -21.71 13.39
N ARG A 267 -11.32 -22.84 14.00
CA ARG A 267 -10.50 -22.82 15.22
C ARG A 267 -9.14 -22.16 14.98
N GLN A 268 -8.47 -22.51 13.88
CA GLN A 268 -7.17 -21.96 13.54
C GLN A 268 -7.26 -20.46 13.22
N TYR A 269 -8.28 -20.05 12.47
CA TYR A 269 -8.57 -18.64 12.23
C TYR A 269 -8.83 -17.88 13.53
N GLY A 270 -9.59 -18.46 14.47
CA GLY A 270 -9.85 -17.91 15.80
C GLY A 270 -8.56 -17.72 16.60
N GLN A 271 -7.75 -18.76 16.75
CA GLN A 271 -6.47 -18.71 17.49
C GLN A 271 -5.49 -17.66 16.91
N VAL A 272 -5.41 -17.55 15.58
CA VAL A 272 -4.59 -16.52 14.93
C VAL A 272 -5.16 -15.12 15.21
N SER A 273 -6.48 -14.96 15.14
CA SER A 273 -7.16 -13.69 15.42
C SER A 273 -6.99 -13.25 16.88
N ASP A 274 -7.10 -14.17 17.84
CA ASP A 274 -6.91 -13.91 19.26
C ASP A 274 -5.48 -13.43 19.58
N ARG A 275 -4.48 -14.01 18.91
CA ARG A 275 -3.07 -13.58 19.06
C ARG A 275 -2.87 -12.16 18.53
N ILE A 276 -3.43 -11.84 17.37
CA ILE A 276 -3.40 -10.48 16.80
C ILE A 276 -4.11 -9.50 17.75
N GLU A 277 -5.31 -9.84 18.22
CA GLU A 277 -6.10 -9.00 19.12
C GLU A 277 -5.39 -8.76 20.45
N THR A 278 -4.77 -9.79 21.02
CA THR A 278 -4.04 -9.70 22.29
C THR A 278 -2.83 -8.78 22.17
N GLU A 279 -2.00 -8.95 21.13
CA GLU A 279 -0.82 -8.10 20.90
C GLU A 279 -1.21 -6.65 20.57
N THR A 280 -2.20 -6.44 19.69
CA THR A 280 -2.69 -5.09 19.36
C THR A 280 -3.31 -4.41 20.57
N SER A 281 -4.15 -5.09 21.34
CA SER A 281 -4.75 -4.55 22.56
C SER A 281 -3.71 -4.21 23.63
N ARG A 282 -2.69 -5.05 23.81
CA ARG A 282 -1.56 -4.78 24.71
C ARG A 282 -0.82 -3.52 24.30
N ALA A 283 -0.53 -3.37 23.01
CA ALA A 283 0.14 -2.21 22.45
C ALA A 283 -0.69 -0.93 22.59
N VAL A 284 -2.00 -0.99 22.36
CA VAL A 284 -2.93 0.14 22.57
C VAL A 284 -2.96 0.56 24.04
N ARG A 285 -3.03 -0.38 24.99
CA ARG A 285 -2.99 -0.05 26.42
C ARG A 285 -1.66 0.60 26.82
N GLN A 286 -0.55 0.06 26.34
CA GLN A 286 0.78 0.58 26.67
C GLN A 286 1.03 1.97 26.05
N SER A 287 0.72 2.14 24.76
CA SER A 287 0.82 3.42 24.05
C SER A 287 -0.11 4.49 24.65
N SER A 288 -1.31 4.11 25.09
CA SER A 288 -2.25 5.02 25.76
C SER A 288 -1.74 5.51 27.11
N ARG A 289 -1.14 4.63 27.92
CA ARG A 289 -0.48 5.04 29.18
C ARG A 289 0.65 6.03 28.93
N VAL A 290 1.49 5.77 27.93
CA VAL A 290 2.58 6.66 27.53
C VAL A 290 2.05 8.02 27.05
N ARG A 291 1.00 8.03 26.21
CA ARG A 291 0.33 9.27 25.78
C ARG A 291 -0.25 10.06 26.95
N LEU A 292 -0.87 9.40 27.92
CA LEU A 292 -1.42 10.04 29.12
C LEU A 292 -0.32 10.71 29.96
N LEU A 293 0.78 9.99 30.20
CA LEU A 293 1.94 10.55 30.93
C LEU A 293 2.55 11.74 30.20
N GLY A 294 2.69 11.66 28.88
CA GLY A 294 3.17 12.79 28.07
C GLY A 294 2.21 13.98 28.07
N ALA A 295 0.91 13.73 28.04
CA ALA A 295 -0.11 14.78 28.13
C ALA A 295 -0.09 15.45 29.51
N ALA A 296 0.06 14.69 30.60
CA ALA A 296 0.21 15.23 31.95
C ALA A 296 1.48 16.09 32.08
N GLY A 297 2.62 15.59 31.60
CA GLY A 297 3.89 16.33 31.59
C GLY A 297 3.82 17.62 30.75
N SER A 298 3.15 17.57 29.60
CA SER A 298 2.90 18.74 28.76
C SER A 298 1.94 19.74 29.41
N GLY A 299 0.93 19.26 30.16
CA GLY A 299 0.05 20.10 30.97
C GLY A 299 0.80 20.86 32.06
N LEU A 300 1.73 20.19 32.75
CA LEU A 300 2.62 20.85 33.73
C LEU A 300 3.52 21.89 33.06
N GLY A 301 4.13 21.55 31.92
CA GLY A 301 4.94 22.51 31.16
C GLY A 301 4.13 23.72 30.65
N LEU A 302 2.88 23.52 30.25
CA LEU A 302 1.97 24.59 29.87
C LEU A 302 1.62 25.49 31.07
N ALA A 303 1.35 24.89 32.24
CA ALA A 303 1.08 25.64 33.47
C ALA A 303 2.30 26.49 33.88
N LEU A 304 3.51 25.95 33.77
CA LEU A 304 4.75 26.70 33.99
C LEU A 304 4.93 27.83 32.98
N ALA A 305 4.64 27.59 31.70
CA ALA A 305 4.69 28.61 30.67
C ALA A 305 3.68 29.74 30.93
N TRP A 306 2.47 29.42 31.38
CA TRP A 306 1.47 30.41 31.78
C TRP A 306 1.86 31.18 33.04
N ALA A 307 2.45 30.51 34.04
CA ALA A 307 2.95 31.17 35.24
C ALA A 307 4.10 32.15 34.91
N ALA A 308 5.03 31.75 34.03
CA ALA A 308 6.09 32.61 33.54
C ALA A 308 5.57 33.81 32.74
N LEU A 309 4.58 33.58 31.85
CA LEU A 309 3.89 34.66 31.14
C LEU A 309 3.18 35.63 32.10
N ALA A 310 2.51 35.12 33.13
CA ALA A 310 1.86 35.93 34.14
C ALA A 310 2.86 36.74 34.97
N ALA A 311 4.01 36.16 35.34
CA ALA A 311 5.08 36.88 36.04
C ALA A 311 5.73 37.97 35.17
N LEU A 312 5.97 37.69 33.89
CA LEU A 312 6.49 38.67 32.93
C LEU A 312 5.50 39.83 32.70
N ALA A 313 4.19 39.53 32.67
CA ALA A 313 3.15 40.54 32.59
C ALA A 313 3.05 41.36 33.88
N ALA A 314 3.09 40.72 35.05
CA ALA A 314 3.01 41.38 36.35
C ALA A 314 4.22 42.28 36.63
N THR A 315 5.39 41.92 36.11
CA THR A 315 6.63 42.73 36.23
C THR A 315 6.75 43.82 35.15
N GLY A 316 5.76 43.96 34.26
CA GLY A 316 5.73 44.98 33.21
C GLY A 316 6.68 44.73 32.04
N HIS A 317 7.33 43.57 31.96
CA HIS A 317 8.22 43.21 30.86
C HIS A 317 7.44 42.83 29.58
N VAL A 318 6.18 42.44 29.71
CA VAL A 318 5.30 42.03 28.60
C VAL A 318 3.91 42.64 28.79
N ASP A 319 3.38 43.26 27.74
CA ASP A 319 1.99 43.74 27.71
C ASP A 319 1.00 42.55 27.86
N LEU A 320 -0.08 42.74 28.64
CA LEU A 320 -1.15 41.76 28.81
C LEU A 320 -1.72 41.28 27.46
N ALA A 321 -1.73 42.14 26.44
CA ALA A 321 -2.13 41.78 25.07
C ALA A 321 -1.20 40.77 24.39
N ILE A 322 0.10 40.95 24.59
CA ILE A 322 1.13 40.04 24.08
C ILE A 322 1.04 38.70 24.83
N ALA A 323 0.81 38.74 26.14
CA ALA A 323 0.62 37.54 26.95
C ALA A 323 -0.59 36.69 26.50
N GLY A 324 -1.75 37.33 26.22
CA GLY A 324 -2.93 36.64 25.70
C GLY A 324 -2.68 35.96 24.34
N THR A 325 -1.96 36.63 23.45
CA THR A 325 -1.58 36.09 22.13
C THR A 325 -0.61 34.91 22.26
N ALA A 326 0.35 35.00 23.19
CA ALA A 326 1.31 33.94 23.47
C ALA A 326 0.62 32.66 23.96
N VAL A 327 -0.43 32.77 24.78
CA VAL A 327 -1.23 31.61 25.25
C VAL A 327 -1.89 30.89 24.07
N ILE A 328 -2.49 31.63 23.13
CA ILE A 328 -3.13 31.04 21.94
C ILE A 328 -2.08 30.35 21.07
N ALA A 329 -0.97 31.03 20.78
CA ALA A 329 0.10 30.49 19.96
C ALA A 329 0.71 29.22 20.58
N LEU A 330 0.84 29.16 21.91
CA LEU A 330 1.34 27.99 22.63
C LEU A 330 0.38 26.79 22.54
N ARG A 331 -0.94 27.01 22.67
CA ARG A 331 -1.95 25.95 22.49
C ARG A 331 -1.96 25.41 21.07
N THR A 332 -1.92 26.29 20.07
CA THR A 332 -1.88 25.93 18.65
C THR A 332 -0.61 25.14 18.31
N SER A 333 0.55 25.57 18.82
CA SER A 333 1.82 24.88 18.59
C SER A 333 1.84 23.46 19.17
N THR A 334 1.30 23.29 20.39
CA THR A 334 1.21 21.98 21.05
C THR A 334 0.30 21.02 20.29
N ALA A 335 -0.83 21.51 19.77
CA ALA A 335 -1.74 20.73 18.93
C ALA A 335 -1.09 20.36 17.58
N ALA A 336 -0.46 21.32 16.91
CA ALA A 336 0.23 21.12 15.65
C ALA A 336 1.37 20.08 15.78
N LEU A 337 2.20 20.16 16.83
CA LEU A 337 3.26 19.16 17.02
C LEU A 337 2.67 17.76 17.26
N SER A 338 1.64 17.65 18.09
CA SER A 338 1.00 16.35 18.35
C SER A 338 0.51 15.71 17.06
N SER A 339 -0.14 16.52 16.21
CA SER A 339 -0.60 16.10 14.89
C SER A 339 0.57 15.66 13.99
N LEU A 340 1.64 16.47 13.93
CA LEU A 340 2.85 16.17 13.14
C LEU A 340 3.46 14.82 13.49
N VAL A 341 3.61 14.52 14.78
CA VAL A 341 4.22 13.24 15.20
C VAL A 341 3.33 12.06 14.78
N THR A 342 2.01 12.16 14.96
CA THR A 342 1.08 11.11 14.56
C THR A 342 1.09 10.90 13.05
N ILE A 343 1.04 11.98 12.25
CA ILE A 343 1.07 11.91 10.79
C ILE A 343 2.41 11.37 10.30
N ALA A 344 3.54 11.80 10.88
CA ALA A 344 4.86 11.32 10.53
C ALA A 344 5.00 9.80 10.79
N ALA A 345 4.43 9.29 11.88
CA ALA A 345 4.39 7.86 12.15
C ALA A 345 3.57 7.08 11.11
N ARG A 346 2.40 7.62 10.72
CA ARG A 346 1.58 7.01 9.65
C ARG A 346 2.30 7.02 8.30
N LEU A 347 2.91 8.14 7.91
CA LEU A 347 3.69 8.26 6.67
C LEU A 347 4.89 7.33 6.63
N PHE A 348 5.59 7.15 7.75
CA PHE A 348 6.67 6.19 7.84
C PHE A 348 6.17 4.78 7.54
N ARG A 349 5.07 4.36 8.17
CA ARG A 349 4.43 3.06 7.89
C ARG A 349 4.01 2.93 6.43
N THR A 350 3.36 3.95 5.87
CA THR A 350 2.98 4.00 4.44
C THR A 350 4.20 3.87 3.53
N SER A 351 5.34 4.45 3.90
CA SER A 351 6.57 4.37 3.12
C SER A 351 7.13 2.95 3.02
N LEU A 352 6.89 2.09 4.02
CA LEU A 352 7.31 0.69 4.01
C LEU A 352 6.51 -0.11 2.98
N TYR A 353 5.19 0.05 2.97
CA TYR A 353 4.34 -0.58 1.96
C TYR A 353 4.69 -0.08 0.55
N LEU A 354 5.05 1.20 0.43
CA LEU A 354 5.53 1.76 -0.84
C LEU A 354 6.89 1.17 -1.27
N GLN A 355 7.76 0.82 -0.33
CA GLN A 355 9.01 0.11 -0.63
C GLN A 355 8.74 -1.32 -1.13
N ASP A 356 7.80 -2.04 -0.51
CA ASP A 356 7.40 -3.39 -0.96
C ASP A 356 6.84 -3.34 -2.40
N TRP A 357 5.98 -2.37 -2.69
CA TRP A 357 5.47 -2.15 -4.06
C TRP A 357 6.58 -1.85 -5.07
N GLN A 358 7.49 -0.93 -4.74
CA GLN A 358 8.62 -0.61 -5.63
C GLN A 358 9.57 -1.78 -5.83
N ALA A 359 9.87 -2.53 -4.75
CA ALA A 359 10.75 -3.69 -4.80
C ALA A 359 10.16 -4.78 -5.70
N PHE A 360 8.84 -4.98 -5.66
CA PHE A 360 8.15 -5.89 -6.57
C PHE A 360 8.23 -5.40 -8.02
N LEU A 361 7.97 -4.11 -8.30
CA LEU A 361 8.11 -3.58 -9.66
C LEU A 361 9.55 -3.71 -10.20
N ASP A 362 10.56 -3.52 -9.35
CA ASP A 362 11.96 -3.75 -9.69
C ASP A 362 12.24 -5.23 -9.97
N GLN A 363 11.68 -6.13 -9.18
CA GLN A 363 11.79 -7.58 -9.37
C GLN A 363 11.10 -8.01 -10.66
N ALA A 364 9.85 -7.63 -10.90
CA ALA A 364 9.10 -7.94 -12.11
C ALA A 364 9.80 -7.45 -13.38
N ARG A 365 10.42 -6.26 -13.33
CA ARG A 365 11.24 -5.75 -14.45
C ARG A 365 12.46 -6.62 -14.78
N ARG A 366 13.05 -7.31 -13.81
CA ARG A 366 14.18 -8.24 -14.08
C ARG A 366 13.74 -9.49 -14.81
N TYR A 367 12.47 -9.85 -14.69
CA TYR A 367 11.85 -10.96 -15.37
C TYR A 367 10.92 -10.49 -16.50
N GLU A 368 11.05 -9.25 -16.98
CA GLU A 368 10.25 -8.78 -18.12
C GLU A 368 10.57 -9.66 -19.34
N ALA A 369 9.54 -10.07 -20.09
CA ALA A 369 9.65 -10.86 -21.31
C ALA A 369 10.21 -10.01 -22.47
N ARG A 370 11.40 -9.44 -22.26
CA ARG A 370 12.19 -8.77 -23.29
C ARG A 370 13.30 -9.71 -23.72
N ARG A 371 12.92 -10.63 -24.61
CA ARG A 371 13.86 -11.46 -25.34
C ARG A 371 14.44 -10.65 -26.50
N GLY A 372 15.31 -11.24 -27.32
CA GLY A 372 15.79 -10.57 -28.53
C GLY A 372 14.63 -10.04 -29.39
N GLY A 373 14.88 -9.03 -30.22
CA GLY A 373 13.83 -8.37 -31.03
C GLY A 373 13.62 -8.98 -32.41
N GLN A 374 13.92 -10.27 -32.61
CA GLN A 374 13.75 -10.90 -33.92
C GLN A 374 12.28 -11.29 -34.12
N PRO A 375 11.56 -10.67 -35.07
CA PRO A 375 10.14 -10.96 -35.27
C PRO A 375 9.96 -12.36 -35.87
N VAL A 376 8.98 -13.09 -35.34
CA VAL A 376 8.50 -14.35 -35.91
C VAL A 376 7.47 -14.04 -37.00
N PRO A 377 7.53 -14.68 -38.18
CA PRO A 377 6.54 -14.48 -39.24
C PRO A 377 5.11 -14.84 -38.77
N PRO A 378 4.08 -14.06 -39.16
CA PRO A 378 2.71 -14.23 -38.66
C PRO A 378 2.03 -15.53 -39.13
N ASP A 379 2.52 -16.15 -40.21
CA ASP A 379 2.00 -17.42 -40.73
C ASP A 379 2.46 -18.64 -39.89
N GLY A 380 3.25 -18.40 -38.82
CA GLY A 380 3.87 -19.44 -38.01
C GLY A 380 5.04 -20.15 -38.72
N PRO A 381 5.76 -21.04 -38.02
CA PRO A 381 6.95 -21.69 -38.57
C PRO A 381 6.64 -22.83 -39.54
N GLU A 382 7.47 -23.02 -40.56
CA GLU A 382 7.49 -24.25 -41.36
C GLU A 382 8.07 -25.43 -40.57
N ARG A 383 9.04 -25.15 -39.69
CA ARG A 383 9.76 -26.16 -38.93
C ARG A 383 10.13 -25.69 -37.53
N ILE A 384 9.86 -26.53 -36.54
CA ILE A 384 10.30 -26.35 -35.14
C ILE A 384 11.36 -27.40 -34.83
N ARG A 385 12.57 -26.94 -34.50
CA ARG A 385 13.69 -27.81 -34.10
C ARG A 385 13.97 -27.68 -32.62
N VAL A 386 13.96 -28.80 -31.91
CA VAL A 386 14.40 -28.94 -30.51
C VAL A 386 15.72 -29.68 -30.52
N SER A 387 16.75 -29.13 -29.87
CA SER A 387 18.10 -29.69 -29.89
C SER A 387 18.68 -29.79 -28.49
N GLU A 388 18.81 -31.03 -28.00
CA GLU A 388 19.38 -31.41 -26.70
C GLU A 388 18.81 -30.58 -25.55
N VAL A 389 17.50 -30.40 -25.55
CA VAL A 389 16.82 -29.54 -24.58
C VAL A 389 16.73 -30.23 -23.23
N SER A 390 17.29 -29.57 -22.22
CA SER A 390 17.06 -29.90 -20.81
C SER A 390 16.43 -28.72 -20.09
N PHE A 391 15.55 -29.01 -19.13
CA PHE A 391 14.89 -27.98 -18.33
C PHE A 391 14.73 -28.44 -16.88
N THR A 392 15.09 -27.56 -15.95
CA THR A 392 14.94 -27.77 -14.51
C THR A 392 14.17 -26.61 -13.89
N TYR A 393 13.06 -26.89 -13.22
CA TYR A 393 12.31 -25.88 -12.49
C TYR A 393 13.14 -25.30 -11.32
N PRO A 394 12.97 -24.02 -10.97
CA PRO A 394 13.65 -23.43 -9.81
C PRO A 394 13.43 -24.25 -8.53
N GLY A 395 14.53 -24.62 -7.87
CA GLY A 395 14.50 -25.38 -6.62
C GLY A 395 14.29 -26.90 -6.76
N ALA A 396 14.21 -27.43 -7.99
CA ALA A 396 14.18 -28.87 -8.23
C ALA A 396 15.60 -29.45 -8.33
N ASP A 397 15.82 -30.62 -7.72
CA ASP A 397 17.11 -31.34 -7.78
C ASP A 397 17.30 -32.17 -9.05
N ARG A 398 16.22 -32.39 -9.81
CA ARG A 398 16.21 -33.21 -11.04
C ARG A 398 15.60 -32.45 -12.20
N PRO A 399 16.16 -32.63 -13.43
CA PRO A 399 15.58 -32.04 -14.62
C PRO A 399 14.20 -32.64 -14.92
N ALA A 400 13.27 -31.80 -15.36
CA ALA A 400 11.97 -32.21 -15.87
C ALA A 400 12.07 -32.72 -17.33
N LEU A 401 13.09 -32.26 -18.06
CA LEU A 401 13.47 -32.74 -19.39
C LEU A 401 14.99 -32.86 -19.44
N ASP A 402 15.50 -33.92 -20.07
CA ASP A 402 16.92 -34.21 -20.12
C ASP A 402 17.32 -34.62 -21.55
N GLY A 403 18.01 -33.72 -22.28
CA GLY A 403 18.57 -34.00 -23.60
C GLY A 403 17.55 -34.31 -24.70
N VAL A 404 16.40 -33.65 -24.70
CA VAL A 404 15.34 -33.93 -25.67
C VAL A 404 15.66 -33.29 -27.03
N SER A 405 15.67 -34.10 -28.08
CA SER A 405 15.86 -33.68 -29.48
C SER A 405 14.70 -34.17 -30.35
N LEU A 406 14.05 -33.26 -31.08
CA LEU A 406 12.98 -33.60 -32.02
C LEU A 406 12.79 -32.50 -33.07
N ASP A 407 12.23 -32.87 -34.22
CA ASP A 407 11.89 -31.96 -35.31
C ASP A 407 10.40 -32.09 -35.64
N LEU A 408 9.70 -30.96 -35.73
CA LEU A 408 8.28 -30.87 -36.11
C LEU A 408 8.15 -30.05 -37.39
N HIS A 409 7.27 -30.48 -38.30
CA HIS A 409 7.00 -29.81 -39.57
C HIS A 409 5.56 -29.31 -39.64
N ARG A 410 5.32 -28.25 -40.42
CA ARG A 410 3.98 -27.70 -40.65
C ARG A 410 3.03 -28.78 -41.15
N GLY A 411 1.83 -28.81 -40.58
CA GLY A 411 0.76 -29.74 -40.94
C GLY A 411 0.82 -31.08 -40.20
N GLU A 412 1.89 -31.34 -39.44
CA GLU A 412 1.95 -32.54 -38.60
C GLU A 412 1.06 -32.40 -37.36
N THR A 413 0.42 -33.50 -36.97
CA THR A 413 -0.24 -33.65 -35.67
C THR A 413 0.54 -34.67 -34.85
N VAL A 414 1.20 -34.21 -33.79
CA VAL A 414 2.07 -35.05 -32.96
C VAL A 414 1.43 -35.32 -31.60
N ALA A 415 1.31 -36.59 -31.24
CA ALA A 415 0.82 -37.03 -29.94
C ALA A 415 1.99 -37.34 -29.00
N LEU A 416 2.07 -36.63 -27.87
CA LEU A 416 3.07 -36.86 -26.83
C LEU A 416 2.49 -37.71 -25.71
N VAL A 417 2.97 -38.95 -25.56
CA VAL A 417 2.49 -39.92 -24.57
C VAL A 417 3.62 -40.31 -23.62
N GLY A 418 3.28 -40.57 -22.36
CA GLY A 418 4.23 -40.96 -21.33
C GLY A 418 3.59 -40.90 -19.95
N GLU A 419 4.29 -41.41 -18.93
CA GLU A 419 3.81 -41.43 -17.55
C GLU A 419 3.64 -40.04 -16.94
N ASN A 420 2.82 -39.91 -15.89
CA ASN A 420 2.70 -38.64 -15.17
C ASN A 420 4.05 -38.24 -14.58
N GLY A 421 4.46 -37.00 -14.81
CA GLY A 421 5.80 -36.51 -14.41
C GLY A 421 6.90 -36.70 -15.47
N SER A 422 6.63 -37.31 -16.62
CA SER A 422 7.62 -37.49 -17.70
C SER A 422 8.00 -36.21 -18.48
N GLY A 423 7.61 -35.02 -17.98
CA GLY A 423 7.93 -33.74 -18.63
C GLY A 423 7.05 -33.30 -19.80
N LYS A 424 5.94 -34.01 -20.11
CA LYS A 424 5.08 -33.69 -21.28
C LYS A 424 4.58 -32.24 -21.30
N THR A 425 3.98 -31.79 -20.20
CA THR A 425 3.49 -30.43 -20.06
C THR A 425 4.64 -29.43 -20.14
N THR A 426 5.80 -29.75 -19.56
CA THR A 426 7.01 -28.92 -19.66
C THR A 426 7.47 -28.76 -21.11
N LEU A 427 7.54 -29.86 -21.88
CA LEU A 427 7.94 -29.82 -23.28
C LEU A 427 6.94 -28.99 -24.11
N ALA A 428 5.64 -29.20 -23.89
CA ALA A 428 4.60 -28.41 -24.55
C ALA A 428 4.74 -26.90 -24.25
N THR A 429 4.98 -26.52 -22.98
CA THR A 429 5.19 -25.12 -22.58
C THR A 429 6.49 -24.51 -23.12
N LEU A 430 7.54 -25.32 -23.32
CA LEU A 430 8.78 -24.87 -23.96
C LEU A 430 8.60 -24.64 -25.47
N LEU A 431 7.83 -25.50 -26.15
CA LEU A 431 7.55 -25.38 -27.58
C LEU A 431 6.76 -24.10 -27.92
N THR A 432 5.91 -23.61 -27.00
CA THR A 432 5.21 -22.33 -27.14
C THR A 432 6.08 -21.12 -26.80
N GLY A 433 7.29 -21.35 -26.28
CA GLY A 433 8.15 -20.31 -25.75
C GLY A 433 7.56 -19.59 -24.54
N LEU A 434 6.65 -20.20 -23.77
CA LEU A 434 6.26 -19.64 -22.46
C LEU A 434 7.35 -19.88 -21.41
N LEU A 435 8.11 -20.96 -21.57
CA LEU A 435 9.36 -21.22 -20.87
C LEU A 435 10.52 -21.23 -21.87
N LEU A 436 11.73 -20.99 -21.37
CA LEU A 436 12.97 -21.19 -22.12
C LEU A 436 13.77 -22.36 -21.52
N PRO A 437 14.47 -23.15 -22.35
CA PRO A 437 15.23 -24.29 -21.86
C PRO A 437 16.39 -23.85 -20.96
N THR A 438 16.78 -24.70 -19.99
CA THR A 438 17.96 -24.47 -19.14
C THR A 438 19.26 -24.71 -19.93
N SER A 439 19.25 -25.70 -20.82
CA SER A 439 20.30 -25.96 -21.79
C SER A 439 19.71 -26.53 -23.09
N GLY A 440 20.48 -26.47 -24.18
CA GLY A 440 19.97 -26.77 -25.52
C GLY A 440 19.29 -25.56 -26.15
N SER A 441 18.54 -25.78 -27.22
CA SER A 441 17.82 -24.70 -27.91
C SER A 441 16.54 -25.19 -28.60
N ILE A 442 15.59 -24.25 -28.76
CA ILE A 442 14.39 -24.45 -29.58
C ILE A 442 14.38 -23.34 -30.62
N ALA A 443 14.27 -23.71 -31.89
CA ALA A 443 14.27 -22.75 -33.00
C ALA A 443 13.07 -22.96 -33.92
N TRP A 444 12.46 -21.85 -34.34
CA TRP A 444 11.40 -21.76 -35.32
C TRP A 444 11.98 -21.22 -36.61
N ASP A 445 12.07 -22.04 -37.66
CA ASP A 445 12.75 -21.71 -38.94
C ASP A 445 14.16 -21.12 -38.77
N GLY A 446 14.88 -21.58 -37.74
CA GLY A 446 16.23 -21.11 -37.40
C GLY A 446 16.27 -19.91 -36.46
N ILE A 447 15.13 -19.31 -36.10
CA ILE A 447 15.04 -18.28 -35.06
C ILE A 447 14.96 -18.96 -33.70
N ASP A 448 16.02 -18.82 -32.90
CA ASP A 448 16.04 -19.29 -31.51
C ASP A 448 14.99 -18.55 -30.66
N LEU A 449 14.15 -19.28 -29.95
CA LEU A 449 13.10 -18.72 -29.10
C LEU A 449 13.64 -17.82 -27.97
N ALA A 450 14.90 -17.99 -27.57
CA ALA A 450 15.56 -17.08 -26.62
C ALA A 450 15.87 -15.70 -27.23
N ARG A 451 15.83 -15.57 -28.56
CA ARG A 451 16.11 -14.34 -29.33
C ARG A 451 14.91 -13.80 -30.10
N ALA A 452 13.80 -14.54 -30.10
CA ALA A 452 12.56 -14.16 -30.73
C ALA A 452 11.83 -13.08 -29.93
N ASP A 453 11.14 -12.18 -30.62
CA ASP A 453 10.21 -11.23 -30.01
C ASP A 453 8.98 -11.98 -29.46
N PRO A 454 8.72 -11.95 -28.14
CA PRO A 454 7.68 -12.79 -27.53
C PRO A 454 6.27 -12.50 -28.03
N ASP A 455 5.94 -11.24 -28.32
CA ASP A 455 4.61 -10.86 -28.80
C ASP A 455 4.33 -11.47 -30.18
N SER A 456 5.31 -11.39 -31.11
CA SER A 456 5.19 -12.04 -32.43
C SER A 456 5.15 -13.57 -32.34
N LEU A 457 5.89 -14.15 -31.40
CA LEU A 457 5.91 -15.59 -31.15
C LEU A 457 4.55 -16.09 -30.65
N TRP A 458 4.01 -15.47 -29.59
CA TRP A 458 2.76 -15.88 -28.96
C TRP A 458 1.53 -15.61 -29.84
N ALA A 459 1.60 -14.63 -30.74
CA ALA A 459 0.56 -14.41 -31.75
C ALA A 459 0.36 -15.61 -32.69
N CYS A 460 1.38 -16.47 -32.85
CA CYS A 460 1.32 -17.66 -33.68
C CYS A 460 0.93 -18.93 -32.90
N VAL A 461 0.66 -18.84 -31.60
CA VAL A 461 0.39 -19.99 -30.73
C VAL A 461 -1.06 -20.01 -30.26
N GLY A 462 -1.77 -21.11 -30.55
CA GLY A 462 -3.01 -21.46 -29.86
C GLY A 462 -2.74 -22.48 -28.75
N MET A 463 -2.89 -22.10 -27.48
CA MET A 463 -2.67 -22.99 -26.33
C MET A 463 -3.97 -23.25 -25.57
N VAL A 464 -4.29 -24.53 -25.34
CA VAL A 464 -5.35 -24.96 -24.42
C VAL A 464 -4.68 -25.56 -23.18
N PRO A 465 -4.58 -24.82 -22.06
CA PRO A 465 -3.88 -25.30 -20.87
C PRO A 465 -4.68 -26.41 -20.19
N GLN A 466 -3.97 -27.32 -19.51
CA GLN A 466 -4.58 -28.42 -18.74
C GLN A 466 -5.59 -27.91 -17.69
N THR A 467 -5.26 -26.78 -17.04
CA THR A 467 -6.17 -26.05 -16.17
C THR A 467 -6.42 -24.69 -16.79
N PHE A 468 -7.68 -24.38 -17.12
CA PHE A 468 -8.08 -23.14 -17.76
C PHE A 468 -8.88 -22.24 -16.81
N THR A 469 -8.73 -20.93 -17.00
CA THR A 469 -9.48 -19.91 -16.26
C THR A 469 -10.91 -19.80 -16.78
N ARG A 470 -11.87 -19.68 -15.87
CA ARG A 470 -13.29 -19.44 -16.19
C ARG A 470 -13.56 -17.95 -16.07
N TRP A 471 -13.35 -17.21 -17.16
CA TRP A 471 -13.48 -15.76 -17.12
C TRP A 471 -14.94 -15.36 -16.93
N PRO A 472 -15.27 -14.46 -15.98
CA PRO A 472 -16.61 -13.95 -15.77
C PRO A 472 -16.96 -12.90 -16.85
N MET A 473 -16.85 -13.28 -18.11
CA MET A 473 -17.10 -12.46 -19.29
C MET A 473 -18.17 -13.12 -20.16
N ALA A 474 -18.69 -12.41 -21.17
CA ALA A 474 -19.60 -13.01 -22.14
C ALA A 474 -18.89 -14.10 -22.97
N ALA A 475 -19.67 -14.97 -23.62
CA ALA A 475 -19.13 -16.08 -24.37
C ALA A 475 -18.20 -15.63 -25.51
N ARG A 476 -18.58 -14.54 -26.18
CA ARG A 476 -17.77 -13.88 -27.22
C ARG A 476 -16.38 -13.47 -26.71
N GLU A 477 -16.30 -12.87 -25.53
CA GLU A 477 -15.03 -12.51 -24.88
C GLU A 477 -14.24 -13.73 -24.41
N ASN A 478 -14.90 -14.83 -24.02
CA ASN A 478 -14.19 -16.07 -23.68
C ASN A 478 -13.56 -16.75 -24.92
N ILE A 479 -14.15 -16.60 -26.11
CA ILE A 479 -13.58 -17.13 -27.37
C ILE A 479 -12.45 -16.23 -27.87
N THR A 480 -12.64 -14.91 -27.82
CA THR A 480 -11.65 -13.95 -28.34
C THR A 480 -10.54 -13.61 -27.34
N LEU A 481 -10.77 -13.84 -26.04
CA LEU A 481 -9.86 -13.49 -24.93
C LEU A 481 -9.36 -12.03 -24.97
N GLY A 482 -10.17 -11.13 -25.54
CA GLY A 482 -9.82 -9.71 -25.69
C GLY A 482 -8.88 -9.38 -26.85
N GLN A 483 -8.52 -10.33 -27.71
CA GLN A 483 -7.71 -10.10 -28.91
C GLN A 483 -8.44 -9.20 -29.93
N PRO A 484 -7.70 -8.51 -30.84
CA PRO A 484 -8.27 -7.63 -31.86
C PRO A 484 -9.40 -8.31 -32.65
N ARG A 485 -10.49 -7.56 -32.86
CA ARG A 485 -11.74 -8.09 -33.41
C ARG A 485 -11.87 -7.75 -34.89
N SER A 486 -12.33 -8.71 -35.70
CA SER A 486 -13.07 -8.39 -36.92
C SER A 486 -14.42 -7.77 -36.55
N HIS A 487 -15.01 -6.97 -37.45
CA HIS A 487 -16.39 -6.51 -37.27
C HIS A 487 -17.42 -7.65 -37.37
N ASP A 488 -17.03 -8.76 -37.97
CA ASP A 488 -17.85 -9.94 -38.16
C ASP A 488 -17.53 -11.03 -37.12
N ASP A 489 -18.57 -11.74 -36.69
CA ASP A 489 -18.52 -12.85 -35.74
C ASP A 489 -18.43 -14.23 -36.44
N ASP A 490 -18.35 -14.27 -37.77
CA ASP A 490 -18.18 -15.50 -38.57
C ASP A 490 -17.04 -16.40 -38.08
N LEU A 491 -15.87 -15.82 -37.77
CA LEU A 491 -14.72 -16.56 -37.23
C LEU A 491 -15.01 -17.12 -35.82
N ILE A 492 -15.78 -16.40 -35.01
CA ILE A 492 -16.18 -16.83 -33.66
C ILE A 492 -17.14 -18.02 -33.79
N HIS A 493 -18.13 -17.94 -34.68
CA HIS A 493 -19.04 -19.05 -34.95
C HIS A 493 -18.33 -20.26 -35.56
N ALA A 494 -17.35 -20.04 -36.44
CA ALA A 494 -16.54 -21.11 -37.01
C ALA A 494 -15.72 -21.82 -35.92
N ALA A 495 -15.06 -21.07 -35.04
CA ALA A 495 -14.33 -21.62 -33.89
C ALA A 495 -15.26 -22.39 -32.93
N ALA A 496 -16.45 -21.85 -32.65
CA ALA A 496 -17.44 -22.52 -31.81
C ALA A 496 -17.92 -23.84 -32.41
N ARG A 497 -18.19 -23.89 -33.73
CA ARG A 497 -18.54 -25.14 -34.42
C ARG A 497 -17.39 -26.14 -34.40
N ALA A 498 -16.15 -25.70 -34.66
CA ALA A 498 -14.98 -26.57 -34.64
C ALA A 498 -14.72 -27.19 -33.25
N ALA A 499 -15.01 -26.44 -32.18
CA ALA A 499 -14.91 -26.92 -30.80
C ALA A 499 -16.15 -27.68 -30.30
N GLY A 500 -17.22 -27.77 -31.10
CA GLY A 500 -18.51 -28.37 -30.69
C GLY A 500 -19.27 -27.57 -29.62
N ALA A 501 -18.98 -26.27 -29.49
CA ALA A 501 -19.58 -25.37 -28.51
C ALA A 501 -20.82 -24.61 -29.04
N ASP A 502 -21.10 -24.69 -30.33
CA ASP A 502 -22.20 -23.99 -31.01
C ASP A 502 -23.58 -24.23 -30.38
N THR A 503 -23.91 -25.48 -30.05
CA THR A 503 -25.16 -25.84 -29.37
C THR A 503 -25.25 -25.26 -27.96
N THR A 504 -24.12 -25.21 -27.24
CA THR A 504 -24.06 -24.62 -25.90
C THR A 504 -24.27 -23.11 -25.98
N LEU A 505 -23.61 -22.43 -26.93
CA LEU A 505 -23.81 -21.00 -27.16
C LEU A 505 -25.26 -20.68 -27.52
N ALA A 506 -25.87 -21.45 -28.42
CA ALA A 506 -27.27 -21.26 -28.80
C ALA A 506 -28.25 -21.46 -27.62
N SER A 507 -27.86 -22.22 -26.60
CA SER A 507 -28.66 -22.43 -25.39
C SER A 507 -28.50 -21.32 -24.33
N LEU A 508 -27.52 -20.43 -24.48
CA LEU A 508 -27.31 -19.33 -23.54
C LEU A 508 -28.45 -18.31 -23.65
N PRO A 509 -29.03 -17.83 -22.51
CA PRO A 509 -30.18 -16.94 -22.54
C PRO A 509 -29.95 -15.62 -23.29
N THR A 510 -28.70 -15.17 -23.39
CA THR A 510 -28.29 -13.91 -24.01
C THR A 510 -27.44 -14.09 -25.26
N GLY A 511 -27.22 -15.34 -25.71
CA GLY A 511 -26.23 -15.69 -26.73
C GLY A 511 -24.81 -15.69 -26.18
#